data_AF-A0A430B189-F1
#
_entry.id   AF-A0A430B189-F1
#
_cell.length_a   1.000
_cell.length_b   1.000
_cell.length_c   1.000
_cell.angle_alpha   90.00
_cell.angle_beta   90.00
_cell.angle_gamma   90.00
#
_symmetry.space_group_name_H-M   'P 1'
#
loop_
_entity.id
_entity.type
_entity.pdbx_description
1 polymer ?
#
loop_
_entity_poly.entity_id
_entity_poly.type
_entity_poly.pdbx_seq_one_letter_code
_entity_poly.pdbx_strand_id
1 'polypeptide(L)'
;RTRWLTQSQFPNFRTINRFRVNPLVQPILQECFIQFRNQLVSQKLIEKDAIFIDGTKLEANANKYSFVWRKSTTRYDESLTEKSKIYYQQLVKEKIIPSIHTEDKEWDDKHLTLIADSIETRVSELTEQIDDTEDVTLRKELRHQRKEPKKALKAFREFSDRKKKYKQQYQIFKERNSFSKIDMDATFMKMKEDHMMNGQLKPDTMSKSQPTINTF
;
A
#
# COMPACT_ATOMS: atom_id res chain seq x y z
N ARG A 1 -23.25 -37.35 12.24
CA ARG A 1 -23.38 -38.25 11.07
C ARG A 1 -22.10 -38.34 10.22
N THR A 2 -21.35 -37.26 10.01
CA THR A 2 -20.09 -37.27 9.22
C THR A 2 -18.99 -38.17 9.78
N ARG A 3 -18.88 -38.25 11.11
CA ARG A 3 -17.86 -39.06 11.82
C ARG A 3 -17.93 -40.56 11.52
N TRP A 4 -19.12 -41.07 11.18
CA TRP A 4 -19.33 -42.48 10.83
C TRP A 4 -18.87 -42.75 9.39
N LEU A 5 -19.16 -41.83 8.45
CA LEU A 5 -18.72 -41.91 7.06
C LEU A 5 -17.19 -41.82 6.91
N THR A 6 -16.54 -41.02 7.76
CA THR A 6 -15.07 -40.87 7.73
C THR A 6 -14.33 -41.84 8.65
N GLN A 7 -15.02 -42.81 9.26
CA GLN A 7 -14.43 -43.73 10.24
C GLN A 7 -13.60 -43.02 11.33
N SER A 8 -14.11 -41.89 11.84
CA SER A 8 -13.44 -41.00 12.80
C SER A 8 -12.13 -40.36 12.31
N GLN A 9 -11.84 -40.39 11.01
CA GLN A 9 -10.73 -39.63 10.43
C GLN A 9 -11.13 -38.16 10.18
N PHE A 10 -10.17 -37.26 10.42
CA PHE A 10 -10.31 -35.81 10.28
C PHE A 10 -9.27 -35.29 9.28
N PRO A 11 -9.55 -35.33 7.97
CA PRO A 11 -8.63 -34.79 6.98
C PRO A 11 -8.46 -33.28 7.20
N ASN A 12 -7.21 -32.82 7.17
CA ASN A 12 -6.91 -31.41 7.32
C ASN A 12 -7.33 -30.60 6.06
N PHE A 13 -7.41 -29.27 6.22
CA PHE A 13 -7.78 -28.35 5.14
C PHE A 13 -6.95 -28.55 3.85
N ARG A 14 -5.65 -28.82 4.00
CA ARG A 14 -4.73 -28.99 2.87
C ARG A 14 -5.01 -30.29 2.10
N THR A 15 -5.37 -31.36 2.80
CA THR A 15 -5.77 -32.65 2.22
C THR A 15 -7.06 -32.49 1.41
N ILE A 16 -8.06 -31.82 1.97
CA ILE A 16 -9.34 -31.55 1.29
C ILE A 16 -9.11 -30.69 0.03
N ASN A 17 -8.30 -29.64 0.13
CA ASN A 17 -8.01 -28.80 -1.03
C ASN A 17 -7.22 -29.53 -2.11
N ARG A 18 -6.23 -30.34 -1.76
CA ARG A 18 -5.50 -31.18 -2.73
C ARG A 18 -6.42 -32.12 -3.48
N PHE A 19 -7.38 -32.73 -2.78
CA PHE A 19 -8.40 -33.57 -3.40
C PHE A 19 -9.27 -32.77 -4.39
N ARG A 20 -9.74 -31.58 -3.99
CA ARG A 20 -10.58 -30.71 -4.82
C ARG A 20 -9.90 -30.18 -6.09
N VAL A 21 -8.61 -29.86 -6.01
CA VAL A 21 -7.85 -29.29 -7.15
C VAL A 21 -7.17 -30.36 -8.01
N ASN A 22 -7.29 -31.64 -7.66
CA ASN A 22 -6.70 -32.72 -8.43
C ASN A 22 -7.40 -32.81 -9.81
N PRO A 23 -6.66 -32.73 -10.94
CA PRO A 23 -7.23 -32.76 -12.27
C PRO A 23 -8.12 -33.98 -12.56
N LEU A 24 -7.82 -35.13 -11.96
CA LEU A 24 -8.60 -36.37 -12.13
C LEU A 24 -9.93 -36.33 -11.39
N VAL A 25 -10.01 -35.55 -10.30
CA VAL A 25 -11.17 -35.50 -9.40
C VAL A 25 -12.13 -34.37 -9.79
N GLN A 26 -11.63 -33.29 -10.40
CA GLN A 26 -12.45 -32.18 -10.86
C GLN A 26 -13.66 -32.58 -11.72
N PRO A 27 -13.52 -33.40 -12.79
CA PRO A 27 -14.67 -33.79 -13.61
C PRO A 27 -15.70 -34.60 -12.80
N ILE A 28 -15.22 -35.49 -11.92
CA ILE A 28 -16.08 -36.30 -11.05
C ILE A 28 -16.86 -35.42 -10.08
N LEU A 29 -16.22 -34.42 -9.47
CA LEU A 29 -16.89 -33.49 -8.57
C LEU A 29 -17.97 -32.67 -9.29
N GLN A 30 -17.73 -32.26 -10.53
CA GLN A 30 -18.73 -31.55 -11.33
C GLN A 30 -19.93 -32.44 -11.65
N GLU A 31 -19.69 -33.67 -12.10
CA GLU A 31 -20.77 -34.63 -12.38
C GLU A 31 -21.58 -34.98 -11.13
N CYS A 32 -20.91 -35.28 -10.02
CA CYS A 32 -21.56 -35.54 -8.72
C CYS A 32 -22.42 -34.35 -8.28
N PHE A 33 -21.93 -33.12 -8.46
CA PHE A 33 -22.69 -31.92 -8.13
C PHE A 33 -23.94 -31.77 -9.00
N ILE A 34 -23.83 -32.01 -10.31
CA ILE A 34 -24.98 -31.97 -11.24
C ILE A 34 -26.02 -33.02 -10.85
N GLN A 35 -25.59 -34.26 -10.60
CA GLN A 35 -26.49 -35.34 -10.20
C GLN A 35 -27.19 -35.03 -8.87
N PHE A 36 -26.43 -34.55 -7.88
CA PHE A 36 -26.97 -34.16 -6.59
C PHE A 36 -28.00 -33.02 -6.72
N ARG A 37 -27.68 -31.97 -7.49
CA ARG A 37 -28.62 -30.87 -7.77
C ARG A 37 -29.89 -31.39 -8.44
N ASN A 38 -29.76 -32.21 -9.48
CA ASN A 38 -30.90 -32.76 -10.21
C ASN A 38 -31.80 -33.58 -9.28
N GLN A 39 -31.21 -34.35 -8.36
CA GLN A 39 -31.95 -35.10 -7.37
C GLN A 39 -32.72 -34.17 -6.41
N LEU A 40 -32.09 -33.10 -5.91
CA LEU A 40 -32.75 -32.12 -5.06
C LEU A 40 -33.91 -31.40 -5.77
N VAL A 41 -33.75 -31.07 -7.05
CA VAL A 41 -34.82 -30.49 -7.88
C VAL A 41 -35.96 -31.50 -8.05
N SER A 42 -35.65 -32.78 -8.34
CA SER A 42 -36.66 -33.82 -8.53
C SER A 42 -37.51 -34.06 -7.27
N GLN A 43 -36.89 -33.92 -6.10
CA GLN A 43 -37.55 -34.04 -4.80
C GLN A 43 -38.25 -32.74 -4.35
N LYS A 44 -38.26 -31.69 -5.20
CA LYS A 44 -38.81 -30.36 -4.91
C LYS A 44 -38.21 -29.71 -3.66
N LEU A 45 -36.95 -30.01 -3.35
CA LEU A 45 -36.23 -29.41 -2.22
C LEU A 45 -35.56 -28.07 -2.59
N ILE A 46 -35.33 -27.84 -3.88
CA ILE A 46 -34.78 -26.58 -4.42
C ILE A 46 -35.52 -26.19 -5.72
N GLU A 47 -35.69 -24.90 -5.94
CA GLU A 47 -36.28 -24.34 -7.17
C GLU A 47 -35.25 -24.29 -8.31
N LYS A 48 -35.70 -24.48 -9.54
CA LYS A 48 -34.82 -24.59 -10.72
C LYS A 48 -34.14 -23.27 -11.10
N ASP A 49 -34.76 -22.15 -10.70
CA ASP A 49 -34.45 -20.79 -11.17
C ASP A 49 -33.60 -19.96 -10.20
N ALA A 50 -33.33 -20.47 -8.99
CA ALA A 50 -32.59 -19.72 -7.98
C ALA A 50 -31.10 -20.13 -7.93
N ILE A 51 -30.21 -19.26 -8.42
CA ILE A 51 -28.77 -19.36 -8.20
C ILE A 51 -28.47 -18.73 -6.83
N PHE A 52 -28.40 -19.55 -5.79
CA PHE A 52 -27.91 -19.10 -4.49
C PHE A 52 -26.39 -19.20 -4.46
N ILE A 53 -25.71 -18.06 -4.63
CA ILE A 53 -24.31 -17.92 -4.21
C ILE A 53 -24.37 -17.73 -2.70
N ASP A 54 -24.21 -18.83 -1.97
CA ASP A 54 -24.18 -18.91 -0.50
C ASP A 54 -23.54 -17.69 0.15
N GLY A 55 -24.33 -16.86 0.86
CA GLY A 55 -23.98 -15.88 1.91
C GLY A 55 -22.76 -14.97 1.75
N THR A 56 -22.05 -15.03 0.63
CA THR A 56 -20.71 -14.50 0.48
C THR A 56 -20.86 -13.13 -0.14
N LYS A 57 -20.94 -12.13 0.73
CA LYS A 57 -20.84 -10.73 0.33
C LYS A 57 -19.42 -10.52 -0.19
N LEU A 58 -19.26 -10.61 -1.52
CA LEU A 58 -18.09 -10.10 -2.21
C LEU A 58 -18.15 -8.57 -2.13
N GLU A 59 -17.81 -8.02 -0.96
CA GLU A 59 -17.36 -6.64 -0.93
C GLU A 59 -16.06 -6.61 -1.73
N ALA A 60 -16.05 -5.90 -2.85
CA ALA A 60 -14.79 -5.58 -3.51
C ALA A 60 -13.83 -5.12 -2.41
N ASN A 61 -12.65 -5.74 -2.31
CA ASN A 61 -11.61 -5.31 -1.39
C ASN A 61 -11.13 -3.93 -1.82
N ALA A 62 -11.94 -2.94 -1.53
CA ALA A 62 -11.73 -1.55 -1.80
C ALA A 62 -11.54 -0.96 -0.42
N ASN A 63 -10.39 -0.32 -0.21
CA ASN A 63 -10.19 0.59 0.90
C ASN A 63 -11.24 1.73 0.81
N LYS A 64 -12.50 1.42 1.16
CA LYS A 64 -13.70 2.26 1.05
C LYS A 64 -13.52 3.57 1.81
N TYR A 65 -12.54 3.58 2.70
CA TYR A 65 -12.18 4.66 3.60
C TYR A 65 -10.66 4.96 3.53
N SER A 66 -10.10 5.08 2.32
CA SER A 66 -8.69 5.47 2.16
C SER A 66 -8.54 7.00 2.18
N PHE A 67 -8.29 7.54 3.36
CA PHE A 67 -8.14 8.98 3.58
C PHE A 67 -6.68 9.38 3.79
N VAL A 68 -6.42 10.67 3.57
CA VAL A 68 -5.15 11.31 3.90
C VAL A 68 -5.45 12.48 4.85
N TRP A 69 -4.71 12.56 5.95
CA TRP A 69 -4.91 13.57 6.99
C TRP A 69 -3.76 14.57 7.01
N ARG A 70 -4.07 15.87 7.01
CA ARG A 70 -3.08 16.96 6.99
C ARG A 70 -2.07 16.81 8.12
N LYS A 71 -2.53 16.65 9.36
CA LYS A 71 -1.67 16.48 10.54
C LYS A 71 -0.70 15.30 10.40
N SER A 72 -1.16 14.19 9.81
CA SER A 72 -0.29 13.03 9.58
C SER A 72 0.73 13.31 8.47
N THR A 73 0.31 13.95 7.37
CA THR A 73 1.19 14.34 6.28
C THR A 73 2.28 15.29 6.79
N THR A 74 1.94 16.28 7.61
CA THR A 74 2.91 17.21 8.21
C THR A 74 3.94 16.50 9.06
N ARG A 75 3.50 15.67 10.01
CA ARG A 75 4.43 14.88 10.84
C ARG A 75 5.35 13.99 10.00
N TYR A 76 4.82 13.35 8.96
CA TYR A 76 5.63 12.49 8.10
C TYR A 76 6.53 13.25 7.13
N ASP A 77 6.20 14.49 6.79
CA ASP A 77 7.05 15.37 6.00
C ASP A 77 8.22 15.90 6.84
N GLU A 78 7.96 16.35 8.08
CA GLU A 78 8.99 16.75 9.04
C GLU A 78 9.94 15.59 9.36
N SER A 79 9.40 14.40 9.64
CA SER A 79 10.24 13.22 9.87
C SER A 79 11.07 12.84 8.65
N LEU A 80 10.56 13.09 7.43
CA LEU A 80 11.30 12.84 6.19
C LEU A 80 12.47 13.82 6.03
N THR A 81 12.25 15.11 6.29
CA THR A 81 13.28 16.15 6.19
C THR A 81 14.39 15.91 7.21
N GLU A 82 14.05 15.58 8.46
CA GLU A 82 15.03 15.22 9.50
C GLU A 82 15.87 14.00 9.10
N LYS A 83 15.22 12.90 8.69
CA LYS A 83 15.92 11.67 8.30
C LYS A 83 16.84 11.87 7.11
N SER A 84 16.39 12.61 6.11
CA SER A 84 17.20 12.90 4.93
C SER A 84 18.38 13.82 5.23
N LYS A 85 18.22 14.82 6.12
CA LYS A 85 19.33 15.65 6.60
C LYS A 85 20.38 14.84 7.35
N ILE A 86 19.97 14.00 8.30
CA ILE A 86 20.87 13.13 9.05
C ILE A 86 21.63 12.18 8.10
N TYR A 87 20.92 11.57 7.14
CA TYR A 87 21.57 10.67 6.20
C TYR A 87 22.56 11.42 5.30
N TYR A 88 22.21 12.62 4.81
CA TYR A 88 23.12 13.45 4.04
C TYR A 88 24.39 13.79 4.84
N GLN A 89 24.26 14.23 6.10
CA GLN A 89 25.38 14.53 6.98
C GLN A 89 26.29 13.31 7.17
N GLN A 90 25.70 12.11 7.30
CA GLN A 90 26.46 10.87 7.37
C GLN A 90 27.27 10.61 6.08
N LEU A 91 26.67 10.78 4.90
CA LEU A 91 27.36 10.59 3.63
C LEU A 91 28.52 11.57 3.43
N VAL A 92 28.34 12.83 3.84
CA VAL A 92 29.41 13.84 3.80
C VAL A 92 30.52 13.49 4.80
N LYS A 93 30.17 13.06 6.02
CA LYS A 93 31.13 12.65 7.06
C LYS A 93 31.97 11.44 6.62
N GLU A 94 31.33 10.46 5.96
CA GLU A 94 31.99 9.27 5.40
C GLU A 94 32.74 9.56 4.09
N LYS A 95 32.74 10.83 3.63
CA LYS A 95 33.38 11.28 2.38
C LYS A 95 32.88 10.53 1.14
N ILE A 96 31.62 10.10 1.15
CA ILE A 96 30.97 9.45 0.01
C ILE A 96 30.59 10.48 -1.06
N ILE A 97 30.10 11.65 -0.63
CA ILE A 97 29.76 12.77 -1.50
C ILE A 97 30.38 14.07 -0.98
N PRO A 98 30.67 15.05 -1.85
CA PRO A 98 31.07 16.38 -1.44
C PRO A 98 29.93 17.10 -0.72
N SER A 99 30.28 18.09 0.11
CA SER A 99 29.28 18.96 0.72
C SER A 99 28.70 19.92 -0.33
N ILE A 100 27.46 19.68 -0.74
CA ILE A 100 26.75 20.43 -1.79
C ILE A 100 25.70 21.39 -1.18
N HIS A 101 25.34 21.18 0.09
CA HIS A 101 24.35 21.96 0.82
C HIS A 101 24.98 22.92 1.83
N THR A 102 24.41 24.13 1.91
CA THR A 102 24.68 25.14 2.93
C THR A 102 23.45 25.24 3.83
N GLU A 103 23.62 25.47 5.13
CA GLU A 103 22.54 25.44 6.13
C GLU A 103 21.34 26.34 5.81
N ASP A 104 21.55 27.39 5.00
CA ASP A 104 20.53 28.37 4.61
C ASP A 104 19.63 27.94 3.44
N LYS A 105 19.93 26.83 2.75
CA LYS A 105 19.16 26.40 1.57
C LYS A 105 17.92 25.60 1.99
N GLU A 106 16.81 25.82 1.31
CA GLU A 106 15.58 25.05 1.53
C GLU A 106 15.75 23.56 1.19
N TRP A 107 15.19 22.69 2.04
CA TRP A 107 15.22 21.24 1.88
C TRP A 107 14.05 20.73 1.03
N ASP A 108 13.99 21.22 -0.22
CA ASP A 108 12.92 20.91 -1.18
C ASP A 108 13.23 19.67 -2.04
N ASP A 109 12.24 19.23 -2.83
CA ASP A 109 12.36 18.07 -3.71
C ASP A 109 13.51 18.18 -4.72
N LYS A 110 13.75 19.39 -5.24
CA LYS A 110 14.87 19.70 -6.14
C LYS A 110 16.24 19.55 -5.48
N HIS A 111 16.33 19.86 -4.19
CA HIS A 111 17.57 19.70 -3.46
C HIS A 111 17.89 18.21 -3.25
N LEU A 112 16.87 17.41 -2.94
CA LEU A 112 16.99 15.96 -2.83
C LEU A 112 17.39 15.30 -4.16
N THR A 113 16.92 15.81 -5.30
CA THR A 113 17.38 15.31 -6.62
C THR A 113 18.84 15.65 -6.87
N LEU A 114 19.29 16.87 -6.57
CA LEU A 114 20.71 17.23 -6.72
C LEU A 114 21.63 16.34 -5.86
N ILE A 115 21.22 16.02 -4.63
CA ILE A 115 21.96 15.05 -3.81
C ILE A 115 21.95 13.68 -4.48
N ALA A 116 20.79 13.20 -4.95
CA ALA A 116 20.70 11.92 -5.64
C ALA A 116 21.62 11.86 -6.86
N ASP A 117 21.68 12.92 -7.67
CA ASP A 117 22.53 13.01 -8.86
C ASP A 117 24.02 12.94 -8.49
N SER A 118 24.46 13.62 -7.44
CA SER A 118 25.85 13.52 -6.97
C SER A 118 26.22 12.13 -6.44
N ILE A 119 25.29 11.44 -5.77
CA ILE A 119 25.48 10.05 -5.35
C ILE A 119 25.52 9.14 -6.60
N GLU A 120 24.70 9.42 -7.61
CA GLU A 120 24.68 8.67 -8.87
C GLU A 120 26.02 8.77 -9.61
N THR A 121 26.60 9.98 -9.71
CA THR A 121 27.95 10.17 -10.25
C THR A 121 28.96 9.31 -9.51
N ARG A 122 28.94 9.32 -8.17
CA ARG A 122 29.85 8.49 -7.35
C ARG A 122 29.65 6.99 -7.58
N VAL A 123 28.41 6.55 -7.75
CA VAL A 123 28.09 5.15 -8.07
C VAL A 123 28.58 4.78 -9.47
N SER A 124 28.49 5.69 -10.44
CA SER A 124 29.01 5.49 -11.80
C SER A 124 30.52 5.34 -11.79
N GLU A 125 31.24 6.26 -11.15
CA GLU A 125 32.70 6.21 -10.98
C GLU A 125 33.16 4.88 -10.39
N LEU A 126 32.51 4.42 -9.31
CA LEU A 126 32.82 3.13 -8.69
C LEU A 126 32.49 1.95 -9.61
N THR A 127 31.50 2.09 -10.49
CA THR A 127 31.13 1.05 -11.45
C THR A 127 32.17 0.95 -12.56
N GLU A 128 32.59 2.09 -13.12
CA GLU A 128 33.67 2.19 -14.11
C GLU A 128 34.97 1.61 -13.54
N GLN A 129 35.36 1.99 -12.31
CA GLN A 129 36.54 1.42 -11.64
C GLN A 129 36.46 -0.10 -11.46
N ILE A 130 35.28 -0.68 -11.23
CA ILE A 130 35.09 -2.13 -11.10
C ILE A 130 35.24 -2.85 -12.46
N ASP A 131 34.87 -2.17 -13.54
CA ASP A 131 34.90 -2.72 -14.89
C ASP A 131 36.31 -2.62 -15.49
N ASP A 132 37.04 -1.55 -15.18
CA ASP A 132 38.44 -1.34 -15.61
C ASP A 132 39.46 -2.16 -14.81
N THR A 133 39.14 -2.55 -13.57
CA THR A 133 40.06 -3.32 -12.72
C THR A 133 39.99 -4.81 -13.05
N GLU A 134 41.13 -5.41 -13.42
CA GLU A 134 41.23 -6.87 -13.65
C GLU A 134 41.40 -7.68 -12.36
N ASP A 135 42.01 -7.10 -11.32
CA ASP A 135 42.28 -7.77 -10.03
C ASP A 135 40.99 -8.09 -9.26
N VAL A 136 40.75 -9.39 -9.04
CA VAL A 136 39.58 -9.93 -8.34
C VAL A 136 39.45 -9.40 -6.91
N THR A 137 40.55 -9.18 -6.20
CA THR A 137 40.53 -8.72 -4.80
C THR A 137 40.08 -7.27 -4.71
N LEU A 138 40.70 -6.38 -5.48
CA LEU A 138 40.33 -4.97 -5.59
C LEU A 138 38.89 -4.79 -6.08
N ARG A 139 38.44 -5.60 -7.05
CA ARG A 139 37.03 -5.58 -7.50
C ARG A 139 36.04 -5.93 -6.38
N LYS A 140 36.38 -6.85 -5.48
CA LYS A 140 35.53 -7.20 -4.33
C LYS A 140 35.44 -6.03 -3.34
N GLU A 141 36.54 -5.34 -3.09
CA GLU A 141 36.58 -4.16 -2.22
C GLU A 141 35.77 -2.99 -2.81
N LEU A 142 35.96 -2.67 -4.09
CA LEU A 142 35.19 -1.64 -4.78
C LEU A 142 33.68 -1.97 -4.79
N ARG A 143 33.32 -3.24 -4.99
CA ARG A 143 31.92 -3.70 -4.88
C ARG A 143 31.36 -3.51 -3.48
N HIS A 144 32.18 -3.71 -2.44
CA HIS A 144 31.80 -3.44 -1.07
C HIS A 144 31.58 -1.94 -0.84
N GLN A 145 32.52 -1.10 -1.27
CA GLN A 145 32.43 0.35 -1.18
C GLN A 145 31.20 0.92 -1.91
N ARG A 146 30.80 0.34 -3.05
CA ARG A 146 29.62 0.76 -3.83
C ARG A 146 28.27 0.45 -3.15
N LYS A 147 28.22 -0.45 -2.15
CA LYS A 147 26.96 -0.86 -1.51
C LYS A 147 26.21 0.30 -0.84
N GLU A 148 26.90 1.06 0.01
CA GLU A 148 26.29 2.19 0.74
C GLU A 148 25.88 3.34 -0.20
N PRO A 149 26.71 3.79 -1.16
CA PRO A 149 26.30 4.77 -2.17
C PRO A 149 25.06 4.33 -2.97
N LYS A 150 24.97 3.06 -3.39
CA LYS A 150 23.81 2.55 -4.13
C LYS A 150 22.54 2.53 -3.27
N LYS A 151 22.67 2.20 -1.98
CA LYS A 151 21.57 2.22 -1.02
C LYS A 151 21.12 3.66 -0.75
N ALA A 152 22.07 4.58 -0.59
CA ALA A 152 21.82 6.00 -0.43
C ALA A 152 21.09 6.58 -1.65
N LEU A 153 21.54 6.27 -2.87
CA LEU A 153 20.88 6.71 -4.11
C LEU A 153 19.40 6.33 -4.13
N LYS A 154 19.08 5.06 -3.79
CA LYS A 154 17.70 4.60 -3.70
C LYS A 154 16.90 5.38 -2.65
N ALA A 155 17.49 5.61 -1.47
CA ALA A 155 16.83 6.36 -0.41
C ALA A 155 16.56 7.82 -0.79
N PHE A 156 17.53 8.53 -1.39
CA PHE A 156 17.36 9.93 -1.79
C PHE A 156 16.34 10.10 -2.92
N ARG A 157 16.27 9.16 -3.87
CA ARG A 157 15.18 9.10 -4.86
C ARG A 157 13.81 8.93 -4.19
N GLU A 158 13.69 7.98 -3.25
CA GLU A 158 12.45 7.80 -2.49
C GLU A 158 12.07 9.06 -1.68
N PHE A 159 13.04 9.72 -1.07
CA PHE A 159 12.81 10.97 -0.33
C PHE A 159 12.28 12.07 -1.24
N SER A 160 12.88 12.25 -2.43
CA SER A 160 12.41 13.21 -3.42
C SER A 160 10.96 12.92 -3.85
N ASP A 161 10.64 11.66 -4.18
CA ASP A 161 9.29 11.27 -4.60
C ASP A 161 8.25 11.49 -3.50
N ARG A 162 8.60 11.17 -2.25
CA ARG A 162 7.73 11.42 -1.10
C ARG A 162 7.55 12.91 -0.84
N LYS A 163 8.59 13.72 -1.02
CA LYS A 163 8.50 15.19 -0.87
C LYS A 163 7.57 15.79 -1.93
N LYS A 164 7.68 15.35 -3.20
CA LYS A 164 6.74 15.71 -4.27
C LYS A 164 5.30 15.31 -3.94
N LYS A 165 5.11 14.09 -3.44
CA LYS A 165 3.80 13.61 -2.99
C LYS A 165 3.21 14.49 -1.89
N TYR A 166 3.98 14.85 -0.87
CA TYR A 166 3.47 15.71 0.20
C TYR A 166 3.14 17.12 -0.31
N LYS A 167 3.97 17.67 -1.20
CA LYS A 167 3.68 18.95 -1.88
C LYS A 167 2.33 18.92 -2.59
N GLN A 168 2.05 17.86 -3.36
CA GLN A 168 0.75 17.65 -3.99
C GLN A 168 -0.39 17.52 -2.97
N GLN A 169 -0.18 16.76 -1.88
CA GLN A 169 -1.18 16.61 -0.81
C GLN A 169 -1.53 17.95 -0.16
N TYR A 170 -0.53 18.80 0.11
CA TYR A 170 -0.76 20.16 0.62
C TYR A 170 -1.60 21.02 -0.32
N GLN A 171 -1.39 20.91 -1.63
CA GLN A 171 -2.22 21.60 -2.63
C GLN A 171 -3.67 21.08 -2.63
N ILE A 172 -3.88 19.78 -2.44
CA ILE A 172 -5.23 19.18 -2.38
C ILE A 172 -5.95 19.58 -1.08
N PHE A 173 -5.22 19.67 0.03
CA PHE A 173 -5.80 20.06 1.31
C PHE A 173 -6.42 21.46 1.24
N LYS A 174 -5.79 22.44 0.58
CA LYS A 174 -6.23 23.86 0.57
C LYS A 174 -6.46 24.37 2.01
N GLU A 175 -7.71 24.55 2.43
CA GLU A 175 -8.11 24.91 3.80
C GLU A 175 -8.59 23.71 4.65
N ARG A 176 -8.76 22.53 4.03
CA ARG A 176 -9.31 21.32 4.67
C ARG A 176 -8.27 20.49 5.42
N ASN A 177 -8.70 19.80 6.47
CA ASN A 177 -7.84 18.94 7.29
C ASN A 177 -7.66 17.51 6.75
N SER A 178 -8.48 17.08 5.77
CA SER A 178 -8.43 15.74 5.18
C SER A 178 -8.97 15.74 3.75
N PHE A 179 -8.69 14.68 2.99
CA PHE A 179 -9.35 14.36 1.72
C PHE A 179 -9.39 12.83 1.49
N SER A 180 -10.31 12.37 0.65
CA SER A 180 -10.36 10.96 0.21
C SER A 180 -9.45 10.73 -0.99
N LYS A 181 -8.75 9.59 -1.04
CA LYS A 181 -7.91 9.25 -2.19
C LYS A 181 -8.72 8.98 -3.47
N ILE A 182 -10.00 8.62 -3.33
CA ILE A 182 -10.89 8.29 -4.45
C ILE A 182 -11.68 9.52 -4.89
N ASP A 183 -12.17 10.30 -3.93
CA ASP A 183 -12.91 11.53 -4.17
C ASP A 183 -12.21 12.68 -3.43
N MET A 184 -11.33 13.38 -4.14
CA MET A 184 -10.53 14.45 -3.53
C MET A 184 -11.39 15.62 -3.03
N ASP A 185 -12.63 15.76 -3.51
CA ASP A 185 -13.56 16.84 -3.11
C ASP A 185 -14.45 16.45 -1.92
N ALA A 186 -14.60 15.15 -1.64
CA ALA A 186 -15.30 14.68 -0.44
C ALA A 186 -14.67 15.25 0.85
N THR A 187 -15.52 15.81 1.71
CA THR A 187 -15.11 16.33 3.02
C THR A 187 -15.80 15.50 4.09
N PHE A 188 -15.04 15.06 5.10
CA PHE A 188 -15.59 14.23 6.17
C PHE A 188 -16.31 15.10 7.19
N MET A 189 -17.59 14.84 7.39
CA MET A 189 -18.43 15.49 8.39
C MET A 189 -18.67 14.50 9.54
N LYS A 190 -18.65 14.99 10.79
CA LYS A 190 -19.14 14.20 11.92
C LYS A 190 -20.67 14.18 11.80
N MET A 191 -21.23 13.08 11.32
CA MET A 191 -22.67 12.90 11.26
C MET A 191 -23.24 12.83 12.69
N LYS A 192 -24.49 13.27 12.85
CA LYS A 192 -25.21 13.20 14.12
C LYS A 192 -25.19 11.75 14.63
N GLU A 193 -24.90 11.59 15.91
CA GLU A 193 -24.87 10.30 16.58
C GLU A 193 -26.26 9.65 16.47
N ASP A 194 -26.31 8.35 16.17
CA ASP A 194 -27.54 7.60 16.33
C ASP A 194 -27.88 7.50 17.83
N HIS A 195 -29.10 7.06 18.16
CA HIS A 195 -29.52 6.90 19.56
C HIS A 195 -28.63 5.96 20.39
N MET A 196 -27.73 5.21 19.73
CA MET A 196 -26.77 4.27 20.30
C MET A 196 -25.34 4.85 20.40
N MET A 197 -25.16 6.15 20.14
CA MET A 197 -23.88 6.87 20.19
C MET A 197 -22.76 6.30 19.30
N ASN A 198 -23.11 5.61 18.20
CA ASN A 198 -22.14 5.08 17.25
C ASN A 198 -21.70 6.13 16.22
N GLY A 199 -21.13 7.24 16.70
CA GLY A 199 -20.66 8.35 15.88
C GLY A 199 -19.47 7.97 15.00
N GLN A 200 -19.72 7.49 13.78
CA GLN A 200 -18.70 7.33 12.75
C GLN A 200 -18.63 8.58 11.88
N LEU A 201 -17.41 9.07 11.72
CA LEU A 201 -17.00 10.05 10.73
C LEU A 201 -17.34 9.45 9.33
N LYS A 202 -18.04 10.19 8.46
CA LYS A 202 -18.50 9.73 7.13
C LYS A 202 -18.19 10.75 6.03
N PRO A 203 -17.96 10.32 4.77
CA PRO A 203 -17.70 11.24 3.67
C PRO A 203 -19.01 11.84 3.22
N ASP A 204 -19.05 13.16 3.15
CA ASP A 204 -20.19 13.87 2.57
C ASP A 204 -19.70 14.74 1.41
N THR A 205 -20.42 14.69 0.31
CA THR A 205 -20.26 15.61 -0.81
C THR A 205 -21.21 16.76 -0.53
N MET A 206 -20.68 17.90 -0.10
CA MET A 206 -21.51 19.09 0.15
C MET A 206 -22.17 19.53 -1.15
N SER A 207 -23.38 19.03 -1.43
CA SER A 207 -24.30 19.73 -2.32
C SER A 207 -24.61 21.05 -1.62
N LYS A 208 -24.47 22.17 -2.32
CA LYS A 208 -24.77 23.51 -1.80
C LYS A 208 -26.27 23.66 -1.51
N SER A 209 -26.81 22.94 -0.53
CA SER A 209 -28.09 23.24 0.08
C SER A 209 -27.82 24.00 1.37
N GLN A 210 -28.27 25.25 1.42
CA GLN A 210 -28.13 26.15 2.56
C GLN A 210 -28.57 25.46 3.87
N PRO A 211 -27.88 25.69 5.00
CA PRO A 211 -28.28 25.13 6.27
C PRO A 211 -29.59 25.79 6.71
N THR A 212 -30.69 25.03 6.71
CA THR A 212 -31.89 25.41 7.46
C THR A 212 -31.57 25.32 8.95
N ILE A 213 -31.40 26.50 9.57
CA ILE A 213 -31.30 26.66 11.02
C ILE A 213 -32.68 26.31 11.59
N ASN A 214 -32.82 25.12 12.17
CA ASN A 214 -33.96 24.82 13.03
C ASN A 214 -33.54 25.09 14.48
N THR A 215 -34.04 26.21 15.00
CA THR A 215 -34.09 26.54 16.42
C THR A 215 -35.05 25.60 17.14
N PHE A 216 -34.57 24.92 18.18
CA PHE A 216 -35.30 24.59 19.40
C PHE A 216 -34.31 24.58 20.56
#